data_AF-A0A9D8V4U4-F1
#
_entry.id   AF-A0A9D8V4U4-F1
#
_cell.length_a   1.000
_cell.length_b   1.000
_cell.length_c   1.000
_cell.angle_alpha   90.00
_cell.angle_beta   90.00
_cell.angle_gamma   90.00
#
_symmetry.space_group_name_H-M   'P 1'
#
loop_
_entity.id
_entity.type
_entity.pdbx_description
1 polymer ?
#
loop_
_entity_poly.entity_id
_entity_poly.type
_entity_poly.pdbx_seq_one_letter_code
_entity_poly.pdbx_strand_id
1 'polypeptide(L)'
;MRLLIGCLFLLVSNQVGADDVTTTSKHPLALHYSLELAEAKALSREVDQLLTKIRQCTVAELAPVGQCHCQYPNKLASVKQSINELLKKHPDWDDRALLWWDKQTPYASSIHLGGVQRQLDQPCHAVVTTIRGPMIPFPGEE
;
A
#
# COMPACT_ATOMS: atom_id res chain seq x y z
N MET A 1 -65.49 17.09 2.69
CA MET A 1 -65.61 16.16 1.54
C MET A 1 -64.95 16.82 0.35
N ARG A 2 -64.07 16.12 -0.38
CA ARG A 2 -62.97 16.61 -1.28
C ARG A 2 -61.72 16.98 -0.45
N LEU A 3 -60.52 16.43 -0.63
CA LEU A 3 -59.73 16.10 -1.83
C LEU A 3 -58.78 14.92 -1.48
N LEU A 4 -58.73 13.85 -2.28
CA LEU A 4 -57.59 12.93 -2.31
C LEU A 4 -56.83 13.21 -3.61
N ILE A 5 -55.83 14.09 -3.54
CA ILE A 5 -54.87 14.30 -4.61
C ILE A 5 -53.74 13.29 -4.39
N GLY A 6 -53.69 12.30 -5.28
CA GLY A 6 -52.54 11.44 -5.44
C GLY A 6 -51.35 12.26 -5.92
N CYS A 7 -50.26 12.18 -5.17
CA CYS A 7 -48.92 12.41 -5.68
C CYS A 7 -48.10 11.16 -5.37
N LEU A 8 -48.20 10.20 -6.28
CA LEU A 8 -47.29 9.08 -6.44
C LEU A 8 -45.91 9.66 -6.79
N PHE A 9 -45.12 10.01 -5.78
CA PHE A 9 -43.69 10.24 -5.93
C PHE A 9 -42.96 9.00 -5.44
N LEU A 10 -42.83 7.98 -6.28
CA LEU A 10 -41.90 6.89 -6.03
C LEU A 10 -41.25 6.37 -7.32
N LEU A 11 -39.94 6.59 -7.34
CA LEU A 11 -38.90 5.73 -7.92
C LEU A 11 -38.66 5.81 -9.43
N VAL A 12 -37.89 6.82 -9.84
CA VAL A 12 -36.94 6.64 -10.95
C VAL A 12 -35.72 5.93 -10.37
N SER A 13 -35.68 4.60 -10.48
CA SER A 13 -34.47 3.82 -10.22
C SER A 13 -33.51 4.02 -11.39
N ASN A 14 -32.58 4.97 -11.27
CA ASN A 14 -31.37 4.99 -12.09
C ASN A 14 -30.46 3.83 -11.63
N GLN A 15 -30.47 2.75 -12.39
CA GLN A 15 -29.51 1.65 -12.26
C GLN A 15 -28.15 2.13 -12.76
N VAL A 16 -27.32 2.69 -11.87
CA VAL A 16 -25.87 2.77 -12.11
C VAL A 16 -25.32 1.37 -11.87
N GLY A 17 -24.88 0.73 -12.95
CA GLY A 17 -24.20 -0.55 -12.91
C GLY A 17 -23.02 -0.47 -11.94
N ALA A 18 -23.07 -1.30 -10.90
CA ALA A 18 -21.90 -1.63 -10.12
C ALA A 18 -21.06 -2.56 -10.99
N ASP A 19 -19.97 -2.04 -11.56
CA ASP A 19 -18.88 -2.87 -12.04
C ASP A 19 -18.32 -3.62 -10.82
N ASP A 20 -18.65 -4.91 -10.76
CA ASP A 20 -18.16 -5.86 -9.78
C ASP A 20 -16.67 -6.12 -10.03
N VAL A 21 -15.81 -5.22 -9.56
CA VAL A 21 -14.45 -5.59 -9.19
C VAL A 21 -14.55 -6.20 -7.79
N THR A 22 -14.98 -7.46 -7.72
CA THR A 22 -14.85 -8.30 -6.53
C THR A 22 -13.36 -8.52 -6.26
N THR A 23 -12.73 -7.53 -5.63
CA THR A 23 -11.46 -7.74 -4.95
C THR A 23 -11.80 -8.57 -3.72
N THR A 24 -11.86 -9.89 -3.85
CA THR A 24 -12.02 -10.81 -2.71
C THR A 24 -10.78 -10.72 -1.84
N SER A 25 -10.73 -9.70 -0.97
CA SER A 25 -9.74 -9.59 0.09
C SER A 25 -9.82 -10.87 0.91
N LYS A 26 -8.75 -11.68 0.89
CA LYS A 26 -8.72 -12.96 1.58
C LYS A 26 -8.73 -12.71 3.09
N HIS A 27 -9.46 -13.55 3.83
CA HIS A 27 -9.58 -13.42 5.28
C HIS A 27 -8.19 -13.41 5.94
N PRO A 28 -7.96 -12.55 6.94
CA PRO A 28 -6.71 -12.51 7.68
C PRO A 28 -6.35 -13.88 8.27
N LEU A 29 -5.05 -14.20 8.28
CA LEU A 29 -4.51 -15.44 8.80
C LEU A 29 -3.81 -15.18 10.13
N ALA A 30 -4.32 -15.78 11.21
CA ALA A 30 -3.68 -15.76 12.51
C ALA A 30 -2.58 -16.83 12.57
N LEU A 31 -1.33 -16.39 12.77
CA LEU A 31 -0.18 -17.27 12.89
C LEU A 31 0.04 -17.68 14.35
N HIS A 32 -0.02 -18.98 14.60
CA HIS A 32 0.15 -19.56 15.93
C HIS A 32 1.40 -20.45 16.05
N TYR A 33 1.92 -20.98 14.94
CA TYR A 33 3.04 -21.90 14.91
C TYR A 33 4.39 -21.17 14.92
N SER A 34 5.38 -21.75 15.59
CA SER A 34 6.68 -21.09 15.85
C SER A 34 7.49 -20.80 14.59
N LEU A 35 7.48 -21.70 13.60
CA LEU A 35 8.24 -21.53 12.36
C LEU A 35 7.62 -20.48 11.44
N GLU A 36 6.33 -20.60 11.15
CA GLU A 36 5.56 -19.62 10.35
C GLU A 36 5.64 -18.22 10.97
N LEU A 37 5.52 -18.15 12.29
CA LEU A 37 5.67 -16.90 13.03
C LEU A 37 7.07 -16.30 12.87
N ALA A 38 8.13 -17.12 12.91
CA ALA A 38 9.50 -16.65 12.75
C ALA A 38 9.74 -16.10 11.34
N GLU A 39 9.23 -16.78 10.32
CA GLU A 39 9.32 -16.36 8.92
C GLU A 39 8.53 -15.05 8.68
N ALA A 40 7.29 -14.95 9.17
CA ALA A 40 6.49 -13.73 9.08
C ALA A 40 7.15 -12.55 9.82
N LYS A 41 7.69 -12.78 11.02
CA LYS A 41 8.43 -11.75 11.77
C LYS A 41 9.71 -11.32 11.04
N ALA A 42 10.41 -12.24 10.40
CA ALA A 42 11.60 -11.91 9.61
C ALA A 42 11.25 -11.00 8.42
N LEU A 43 10.21 -11.36 7.66
CA LEU A 43 9.72 -10.54 6.56
C LEU A 43 9.23 -9.16 7.07
N SER A 44 8.46 -9.11 8.15
CA SER A 44 7.99 -7.86 8.74
C SER A 44 9.15 -6.91 9.05
N ARG A 45 10.24 -7.41 9.65
CA ARG A 45 11.43 -6.59 9.94
C ARG A 45 12.09 -6.05 8.66
N GLU A 46 12.18 -6.86 7.61
CA GLU A 46 12.76 -6.40 6.34
C GLU A 46 11.92 -5.31 5.68
N VAL A 47 10.59 -5.47 5.70
CA VAL A 47 9.64 -4.49 5.20
C VAL A 47 9.71 -3.21 6.03
N ASP A 48 9.75 -3.30 7.36
CA ASP A 48 9.87 -2.13 8.25
C ASP A 48 11.17 -1.36 8.01
N GLN A 49 12.29 -2.06 7.75
CA GLN A 49 13.55 -1.41 7.40
C GLN A 49 13.46 -0.65 6.07
N LEU A 50 12.78 -1.20 5.07
CA LEU A 50 12.55 -0.51 3.79
C LEU A 50 11.61 0.69 3.99
N LEU A 51 10.51 0.52 4.71
CA LEU A 51 9.56 1.59 4.99
C LEU A 51 10.18 2.73 5.79
N THR A 52 11.09 2.42 6.72
CA THR A 52 11.86 3.44 7.45
C THR A 52 12.70 4.27 6.50
N LYS A 53 13.39 3.64 5.53
CA LYS A 53 14.15 4.36 4.49
C LYS A 53 13.25 5.19 3.58
N ILE A 54 12.10 4.64 3.17
CA ILE A 54 11.11 5.37 2.37
C ILE A 54 10.62 6.61 3.12
N ARG A 55 10.28 6.48 4.41
CA ARG A 55 9.90 7.62 5.25
C ARG A 55 11.01 8.67 5.35
N GLN A 56 12.26 8.24 5.51
CA GLN A 56 13.40 9.15 5.52
C GLN A 56 13.54 9.91 4.20
N CYS A 57 13.38 9.23 3.06
CA CYS A 57 13.35 9.86 1.74
C CYS A 57 12.21 10.89 1.62
N THR A 58 11.01 10.55 2.11
CA THR A 58 9.85 11.46 2.09
C THR A 58 10.09 12.70 2.94
N VAL A 59 10.61 12.53 4.17
CA VAL A 59 10.89 13.65 5.08
C VAL A 59 12.02 14.54 4.58
N ALA A 60 13.01 13.96 3.90
CA ALA A 60 14.10 14.71 3.27
C ALA A 60 13.75 15.22 1.86
N GLU A 61 12.52 15.01 1.39
CA GLU A 61 12.03 15.43 0.06
C GLU A 61 12.95 15.01 -1.10
N LEU A 62 13.62 13.85 -0.97
CA LEU A 62 14.58 13.38 -1.97
C LEU A 62 13.92 12.91 -3.27
N ALA A 63 12.64 12.55 -3.20
CA ALA A 63 11.80 12.15 -4.32
C ALA A 63 10.31 12.39 -3.98
N PRO A 64 9.41 12.40 -4.98
CA PRO A 64 7.98 12.32 -4.72
C PRO A 64 7.65 11.11 -3.83
N VAL A 65 6.66 11.25 -2.94
CA VAL A 65 6.31 10.20 -1.94
C VAL A 65 6.12 8.83 -2.60
N GLY A 66 5.44 8.78 -3.74
CA GLY A 66 5.20 7.56 -4.51
C GLY A 66 6.40 7.02 -5.29
N GLN A 67 7.57 7.65 -5.19
CA GLN A 67 8.82 7.26 -5.86
C GLN A 67 9.98 7.05 -4.87
N CYS A 68 9.78 7.28 -3.57
CA CYS A 68 10.84 7.11 -2.58
C CYS A 68 11.36 5.67 -2.46
N HIS A 69 10.56 4.67 -2.83
CA HIS A 69 11.02 3.27 -2.92
C HIS A 69 12.08 3.07 -4.01
N CYS A 70 12.06 3.89 -5.06
CA CYS A 70 12.99 3.83 -6.19
C CYS A 70 14.42 4.25 -5.81
N GLN A 71 14.59 4.99 -4.72
CA GLN A 71 15.90 5.38 -4.19
C GLN A 71 16.65 4.21 -3.53
N TYR A 72 15.99 3.06 -3.31
CA TYR A 72 16.55 1.92 -2.59
C TYR A 72 16.44 0.60 -3.37
N PRO A 73 16.96 0.51 -4.60
CA PRO A 73 16.72 -0.62 -5.51
C PRO A 73 17.19 -1.97 -4.93
N ASN A 74 18.34 -2.01 -4.26
CA ASN A 74 18.87 -3.25 -3.66
C ASN A 74 17.99 -3.75 -2.50
N LYS A 75 17.49 -2.83 -1.66
CA LYS A 75 16.63 -3.19 -0.52
C LYS A 75 15.24 -3.59 -1.00
N LEU A 76 14.72 -2.89 -2.02
CA LEU A 76 13.48 -3.25 -2.70
C LEU A 76 13.56 -4.66 -3.30
N ALA A 77 14.62 -4.96 -4.06
CA ALA A 77 14.83 -6.27 -4.65
C ALA A 77 14.92 -7.38 -3.60
N SER A 78 15.66 -7.13 -2.50
CA SER A 78 15.75 -8.05 -1.37
C SER A 78 14.38 -8.34 -0.75
N VAL A 79 13.57 -7.31 -0.45
CA VAL A 79 12.22 -7.52 0.10
C VAL A 79 11.32 -8.29 -0.86
N LYS A 80 11.35 -7.96 -2.16
CA LYS A 80 10.58 -8.69 -3.18
C LYS A 80 11.00 -10.16 -3.26
N GLN A 81 12.30 -10.44 -3.19
CA GLN A 81 12.81 -11.81 -3.16
C GLN A 81 12.33 -12.56 -1.91
N SER A 82 12.42 -11.95 -0.72
CA SER A 82 11.93 -12.55 0.52
C SER A 82 10.43 -12.86 0.46
N ILE A 83 9.61 -11.97 -0.11
CA ILE A 83 8.19 -12.23 -0.33
C ILE A 83 8.00 -13.43 -1.26
N ASN A 84 8.70 -13.46 -2.39
CA ASN A 84 8.58 -14.55 -3.37
C ASN A 84 9.01 -15.90 -2.79
N GLU A 85 10.07 -15.95 -2.00
CA GLU A 85 10.52 -17.16 -1.32
C GLU A 85 9.52 -17.63 -0.25
N LEU A 86 8.92 -16.70 0.48
CA LEU A 86 7.89 -17.00 1.46
C LEU A 86 6.62 -17.56 0.81
N LEU A 87 6.14 -16.93 -0.27
CA LEU A 87 4.94 -17.37 -0.99
C LEU A 87 5.14 -18.70 -1.72
N LYS A 88 6.38 -19.11 -2.03
CA LYS A 88 6.66 -20.48 -2.51
C LYS A 88 6.42 -21.55 -1.44
N LYS A 89 6.67 -21.21 -0.16
CA LYS A 89 6.47 -22.12 0.98
C LYS A 89 5.01 -22.09 1.44
N HIS A 90 4.41 -20.90 1.47
CA HIS A 90 3.07 -20.63 1.99
C HIS A 90 2.21 -19.94 0.92
N PRO A 91 1.80 -20.66 -0.14
CA PRO A 91 1.08 -20.06 -1.26
C PRO A 91 -0.30 -19.52 -0.87
N ASP A 92 -0.89 -20.01 0.22
CA ASP A 92 -2.16 -19.55 0.75
C ASP A 92 -2.08 -18.16 1.40
N TRP A 93 -0.87 -17.67 1.73
CA TRP A 93 -0.65 -16.35 2.35
C TRP A 93 -0.75 -15.19 1.37
N ASP A 94 -0.69 -15.48 0.07
CA ASP A 94 -0.82 -14.49 -1.00
C ASP A 94 -2.06 -13.61 -0.80
N ASP A 95 -1.90 -12.29 -0.92
CA ASP A 95 -2.96 -11.28 -0.68
C ASP A 95 -3.72 -11.39 0.67
N ARG A 96 -3.09 -11.96 1.71
CA ARG A 96 -3.64 -11.97 3.08
C ARG A 96 -2.93 -10.99 4.01
N ALA A 97 -3.66 -10.57 5.05
CA ALA A 97 -3.07 -10.05 6.28
C ALA A 97 -2.63 -11.21 7.17
N LEU A 98 -1.34 -11.27 7.49
CA LEU A 98 -0.81 -12.17 8.52
C LEU A 98 -0.86 -11.45 9.85
N LEU A 99 -1.42 -12.09 10.87
CA LEU A 99 -1.61 -11.54 12.21
C LEU A 99 -0.85 -12.38 13.24
N TRP A 100 -0.13 -11.74 14.14
CA TRP A 100 0.50 -12.45 15.26
C TRP A 100 0.58 -11.60 16.53
N TRP A 101 0.75 -12.26 17.66
CA TRP A 101 0.88 -11.62 18.97
C TRP A 101 2.27 -11.86 19.54
N ASP A 102 2.91 -10.78 20.00
CA ASP A 102 4.08 -10.88 20.84
C ASP A 102 3.66 -10.84 22.31
N LYS A 103 4.39 -11.53 23.18
CA LYS A 103 4.15 -11.46 24.63
C LYS A 103 4.40 -10.04 25.18
N GLN A 104 5.13 -9.23 24.43
CA GLN A 104 5.54 -7.88 24.81
C GLN A 104 4.53 -6.79 24.42
N THR A 105 3.58 -7.07 23.53
CA THR A 105 2.64 -6.06 23.02
C THR A 105 1.19 -6.49 23.23
N PRO A 106 0.31 -5.62 23.77
CA PRO A 106 -1.10 -5.95 23.93
C PRO A 106 -1.87 -5.99 22.60
N TYR A 107 -1.28 -5.49 21.52
CA TYR A 107 -1.86 -5.45 20.17
C TYR A 107 -1.26 -6.50 19.26
N ALA A 108 -2.06 -7.01 18.33
CA ALA A 108 -1.59 -7.88 17.25
C ALA A 108 -0.67 -7.08 16.32
N SER A 109 0.49 -7.65 16.01
CA SER A 109 1.30 -7.23 14.89
C SER A 109 0.71 -7.79 13.60
N SER A 110 0.90 -7.08 12.48
CA SER A 110 0.37 -7.51 11.21
C SER A 110 1.22 -7.09 10.02
N ILE A 111 1.17 -7.90 8.95
CA ILE A 111 1.66 -7.53 7.63
C ILE A 111 0.64 -7.95 6.57
N HIS A 112 0.23 -7.03 5.70
CA HIS A 112 -0.67 -7.32 4.58
C HIS A 112 0.15 -7.54 3.31
N LEU A 113 0.38 -8.81 2.94
CA LEU A 113 1.32 -9.15 1.84
C LEU A 113 0.92 -8.52 0.52
N GLY A 114 -0.36 -8.61 0.13
CA GLY A 114 -0.82 -7.99 -1.12
C GLY A 114 -0.84 -6.46 -1.08
N GLY A 115 -0.79 -5.85 0.11
CA GLY A 115 -0.68 -4.40 0.27
C GLY A 115 0.76 -3.96 0.06
N VAL A 116 1.69 -4.69 0.69
CA VAL A 116 3.13 -4.51 0.51
C VAL A 116 3.50 -4.73 -0.95
N GLN A 117 3.10 -5.83 -1.58
CA GLN A 117 3.39 -6.11 -3.00
C GLN A 117 2.91 -4.96 -3.90
N ARG A 118 1.64 -4.55 -3.79
CA ARG A 118 1.09 -3.43 -4.58
C ARG A 118 1.86 -2.12 -4.41
N GLN A 119 2.35 -1.84 -3.21
CA GLN A 119 3.15 -0.65 -2.94
C GLN A 119 4.54 -0.76 -3.58
N LEU A 120 5.17 -1.94 -3.53
CA LEU A 120 6.51 -2.18 -4.05
C LEU A 120 6.54 -2.37 -5.58
N ASP A 121 5.42 -2.72 -6.19
CA ASP A 121 5.26 -2.89 -7.65
C ASP A 121 4.88 -1.61 -8.38
N GLN A 122 4.69 -0.49 -7.66
CA GLN A 122 4.54 0.81 -8.29
C GLN A 122 5.77 1.12 -9.17
N PRO A 123 5.56 1.52 -10.45
CA PRO A 123 6.65 1.77 -11.36
C PRO A 123 7.49 2.95 -10.87
N CYS A 124 8.80 2.83 -11.04
CA CYS A 124 9.71 3.95 -10.86
C CYS A 124 9.69 4.79 -12.12
N HIS A 125 9.04 5.96 -12.07
CA HIS A 125 9.16 6.92 -13.15
C HIS A 125 10.58 7.49 -13.17
N ALA A 126 11.15 7.65 -14.36
CA ALA A 126 12.36 8.44 -14.50
C ALA A 126 12.06 9.85 -14.01
N VAL A 127 12.78 10.31 -12.99
CA VAL A 127 12.76 11.71 -12.60
C VAL A 127 13.30 12.48 -13.80
N VAL A 128 12.43 13.13 -14.56
CA VAL A 128 12.85 14.19 -15.46
C VAL A 128 13.36 15.28 -14.52
N THR A 129 14.68 15.33 -14.34
CA THR A 129 15.34 16.47 -13.73
C THR A 129 15.12 17.66 -14.66
N THR A 130 13.99 18.34 -14.52
CA THR A 130 13.92 19.74 -14.90
C THR A 130 14.88 20.45 -13.98
N ILE A 131 16.13 20.57 -14.42
CA ILE A 131 17.12 21.45 -13.82
C ILE A 131 16.42 22.79 -13.70
N ARG A 132 16.04 23.19 -12.48
CA ARG A 132 15.76 24.59 -12.17
C ARG A 132 17.07 25.31 -12.46
N GLY A 133 17.20 25.80 -13.69
CA GLY A 133 18.23 26.75 -14.06
C GLY A 133 18.13 27.96 -13.13
N PRO A 134 19.23 28.70 -12.92
CA PRO A 134 19.24 29.84 -12.02
C PRO A 134 18.15 30.84 -12.44
N MET A 135 17.34 31.22 -11.46
CA MET A 135 16.30 32.23 -11.58
C MET A 135 16.97 33.58 -11.88
N ILE A 136 16.92 34.01 -13.14
CA ILE A 136 17.32 35.36 -13.53
C ILE A 136 16.20 36.31 -13.05
N PRO A 137 16.50 37.36 -12.28
CA PRO A 137 15.49 38.33 -11.90
C PRO A 137 15.07 39.16 -13.11
N PHE A 138 13.76 39.30 -13.32
CA PHE A 138 13.21 40.22 -14.30
C PHE A 138 13.52 41.67 -13.87
N PRO A 139 14.08 42.52 -14.76
CA PRO A 139 14.21 43.95 -14.49
C PRO A 139 12.84 44.61 -14.56
N GLY A 140 12.65 45.64 -13.74
CA GLY A 140 11.42 46.41 -13.67
C GLY A 140 11.04 47.08 -14.99
N GLU A 141 9.74 47.23 -15.17
CA GLU A 141 9.17 48.31 -15.98
C GLU A 141 8.44 49.26 -15.03
N GLU A 142 8.73 50.54 -15.24
CA GLU A 142 8.34 51.74 -14.50
C GLU A 142 6.83 52.01 -14.48
#